data_AF-A0A0P6W5N4-F1
#
_entry.id   AF-A0A0P6W5N4-F1
#
_cell.length_a   1.000
_cell.length_b   1.000
_cell.length_c   1.000
_cell.angle_alpha   90.00
_cell.angle_beta   90.00
_cell.angle_gamma   90.00
#
_symmetry.space_group_name_H-M   'P 1'
#
loop_
_entity.id
_entity.type
_entity.pdbx_description
1 polymer ?
#
loop_
_entity_poly.entity_id
_entity_poly.type
_entity_poly.pdbx_seq_one_letter_code
_entity_poly.pdbx_strand_id
1 'polypeptide(L)' 'MEFINRIQEILSTGLAFVVYLVIPAFIIIRAIRKKKLPNNQYTPLDDILDGKVRDPEEENDGKRMD' A
#
# COMPACT_ATOMS: atom_id res chain seq x y z
N MET A 1 32.32 -27.26 -25.15
CA MET A 1 30.94 -27.71 -24.86
C MET A 1 30.67 -27.73 -23.35
N GLU A 2 31.50 -28.38 -22.53
CA GLU A 2 31.26 -28.47 -21.07
C GLU A 2 31.21 -27.11 -20.35
N PHE A 3 32.07 -26.16 -20.74
CA PHE A 3 32.12 -24.84 -20.12
C PHE A 3 30.85 -24.01 -20.39
N ILE A 4 30.30 -24.11 -21.60
CA ILE A 4 29.06 -23.44 -21.99
C ILE A 4 27.87 -24.02 -21.20
N ASN A 5 27.83 -25.35 -21.04
CA ASN A 5 26.79 -26.02 -20.27
C ASN A 5 26.81 -25.60 -18.78
N ARG A 6 27.99 -25.48 -18.17
CA ARG A 6 28.13 -25.01 -16.77
C ARG A 6 27.66 -23.56 -16.60
N ILE A 7 28.00 -22.68 -17.55
CA ILE A 7 27.53 -21.29 -17.52
C ILE A 7 26.01 -21.23 -17.62
N GLN A 8 25.42 -22.01 -18.52
CA GLN A 8 23.97 -22.07 -18.70
C GLN A 8 23.26 -22.60 -17.45
N GLU A 9 23.84 -23.59 -16.78
CA GLU A 9 23.33 -24.14 -15.52
C GLU A 9 23.35 -23.09 -14.39
N ILE A 10 24.45 -22.36 -14.23
CA ILE A 10 24.57 -21.28 -13.23
C ILE A 10 23.61 -20.13 -13.53
N LEU A 11 23.47 -19.74 -14.80
CA LEU A 11 22.55 -18.69 -15.21
C LEU A 11 21.09 -19.10 -14.98
N SER A 12 20.73 -20.35 -15.28
CA SER A 12 19.36 -20.85 -15.09
C SER A 12 18.97 -20.99 -13.61
N THR A 13 19.88 -21.51 -12.78
CA THR A 13 19.68 -21.61 -11.33
C THR A 13 19.66 -20.25 -10.65
N GLY A 14 20.56 -19.34 -11.05
CA GLY A 14 20.57 -17.95 -10.60
C GLY A 14 19.29 -17.19 -10.97
N LEU A 15 18.81 -17.35 -12.21
CA LEU A 15 17.55 -16.77 -12.66
C LEU A 15 16.37 -17.28 -11.84
N ALA A 16 16.29 -18.60 -11.61
CA ALA A 16 15.23 -19.20 -10.81
C ALA A 16 15.21 -18.66 -9.37
N PHE A 17 16.38 -18.49 -8.77
CA PHE A 17 16.52 -17.91 -7.42
C PHE A 17 16.05 -16.45 -7.37
N VAL A 18 16.44 -15.63 -8.35
CA VAL A 18 16.01 -14.23 -8.44
C VAL A 18 14.49 -14.15 -8.61
N VAL A 19 13.90 -14.95 -9.50
CA VAL A 19 12.45 -14.97 -9.71
C VAL A 19 11.70 -15.37 -8.44
N TYR A 20 12.21 -16.37 -7.72
CA TYR A 20 11.63 -16.84 -6.46
C TYR A 20 11.64 -15.76 -5.37
N LEU A 21 12.63 -14.86 -5.35
CA LEU A 21 12.70 -13.76 -4.38
C LEU A 21 11.96 -12.50 -4.83
N VAL A 22 12.06 -12.14 -6.11
CA VAL A 22 11.53 -10.89 -6.64
C VAL A 22 10.01 -10.87 -6.64
N ILE A 23 9.35 -11.98 -6.99
CA ILE A 23 7.88 -12.06 -6.99
C ILE A 23 7.28 -11.80 -5.60
N PRO A 24 7.66 -12.55 -4.53
CA PRO A 24 7.12 -12.30 -3.20
C PRO A 24 7.53 -10.92 -2.66
N ALA A 25 8.78 -10.48 -2.89
CA ALA A 25 9.20 -9.14 -2.50
C ALA A 25 8.34 -8.05 -3.15
N PHE A 26 8.03 -8.19 -4.45
CA PHE A 26 7.18 -7.25 -5.17
C PHE A 26 5.75 -7.23 -4.61
N ILE A 27 5.17 -8.39 -4.30
CA ILE A 27 3.84 -8.48 -3.68
C ILE A 27 3.82 -7.77 -2.32
N ILE A 28 4.84 -8.02 -1.48
CA ILE A 28 4.95 -7.39 -0.15
C ILE A 28 5.10 -5.88 -0.27
N ILE A 29 6.02 -5.38 -1.11
CA ILE A 29 6.23 -3.95 -1.32
C ILE A 29 4.96 -3.29 -1.86
N ARG A 30 4.29 -3.91 -2.83
CA ARG A 30 3.03 -3.40 -3.39
C ARG A 30 1.93 -3.38 -2.34
N ALA A 31 1.84 -4.40 -1.49
CA ALA A 31 0.90 -4.45 -0.39
C ALA A 31 1.15 -3.31 0.60
N ILE A 32 2.40 -3.10 1.04
CA ILE A 32 2.77 -2.01 1.95
C ILE A 32 2.48 -0.63 1.33
N ARG A 33 2.78 -0.44 0.04
CA ARG A 33 2.49 0.83 -0.67
C ARG A 33 1.00 1.09 -0.85
N LYS A 34 0.17 0.06 -1.05
CA LYS A 34 -1.30 0.22 -1.05
C LYS A 34 -1.86 0.43 0.34
N LYS A 35 -1.18 -0.11 1.37
CA LYS A 35 -1.43 0.15 2.78
C LYS A 35 -0.77 1.44 3.28
N LYS A 36 -0.33 2.35 2.39
CA LYS A 36 -0.01 3.74 2.76
C LYS A 36 -1.24 4.20 3.54
N LEU A 37 -1.07 4.27 4.85
CA LEU A 37 -2.17 4.27 5.80
C LEU A 37 -3.15 5.36 5.38
N PRO A 38 -4.48 5.16 5.51
CA PRO A 38 -5.39 6.29 5.45
C PRO A 38 -4.82 7.34 6.41
N ASN A 39 -4.28 8.41 5.83
CA ASN A 39 -3.64 9.46 6.60
C ASN A 39 -4.79 10.25 7.18
N ASN A 40 -5.35 9.76 8.29
CA ASN A 40 -6.40 10.44 9.04
C ASN A 40 -5.79 11.58 9.85
N GLN A 41 -4.90 12.34 9.21
CA GLN A 41 -4.30 13.56 9.73
C GLN A 41 -5.30 14.69 9.49
N TYR A 42 -6.49 14.46 10.00
CA TYR A 42 -7.46 15.49 10.25
C TYR A 42 -7.04 16.13 11.56
N THR A 43 -6.65 17.41 11.50
CA THR A 43 -6.52 18.20 12.71
C THR A 43 -7.74 19.11 12.85
N PRO A 44 -8.28 19.32 14.06
CA PRO A 44 -9.39 20.26 14.27
C PRO A 44 -9.09 21.69 13.77
N LEU A 45 -7.81 22.01 13.58
CA LEU A 45 -7.37 23.27 12.99
C LEU A 45 -7.69 23.36 11.49
N ASP A 46 -7.67 22.24 10.77
CA ASP A 46 -7.99 22.18 9.34
C ASP A 46 -9.45 22.58 9.08
N ASP A 47 -10.38 22.15 9.94
CA ASP A 47 -11.80 22.55 9.86
C ASP A 47 -12.04 24.04 10.10
N ILE A 48 -11.21 24.66 10.96
CA ILE A 48 -11.27 26.09 11.24
C ILE A 48 -10.70 26.88 10.04
N LEU A 49 -9.63 26.37 9.42
CA LEU A 49 -8.98 26.99 8.27
C LEU A 49 -9.76 26.82 6.97
N ASP A 50 -10.44 25.68 6.77
CA ASP A 50 -11.27 25.39 5.60
C ASP A 50 -12.60 26.17 5.62
N GLY A 51 -12.85 26.94 6.69
CA GLY A 51 -13.97 27.87 6.78
C GLY A 51 -15.34 27.19 6.74
N LYS A 52 -15.38 25.86 6.93
CA LYS A 52 -16.61 25.08 6.90
C LYS A 52 -17.38 25.32 8.19
N VAL A 53 -18.12 26.43 8.21
CA VAL A 53 -19.19 26.66 9.19
C VAL A 53 -20.09 25.43 9.11
N ARG A 54 -20.05 24.57 10.14
CA ARG A 54 -20.98 23.44 10.26
C ARG A 54 -22.38 24.02 10.23
N ASP A 55 -23.11 23.83 9.13
CA ASP A 55 -24.54 24.10 9.12
C ASP A 55 -25.16 23.20 10.20
N PRO A 56 -25.95 23.76 11.14
CA PRO A 56 -26.48 23.03 12.28
C PRO A 56 -27.50 21.94 11.92
N GLU A 57 -27.74 21.70 10.63
CA GLU A 57 -28.72 20.73 10.14
C GLU A 57 -28.19 19.28 10.06
N GLU A 58 -26.87 19.06 10.03
CA GLU A 58 -26.30 17.68 9.96
C GLU A 58 -26.18 16.97 11.32
N GLU A 59 -26.45 17.63 12.46
CA GLU A 59 -26.32 17.02 13.79
C GLU A 59 -27.57 16.23 14.25
N ASN A 60 -28.69 16.29 13.51
CA ASN A 60 -29.93 15.61 13.89
C ASN A 60 -30.23 14.28 13.18
N ASP A 61 -29.41 13.83 12.22
CA ASP A 61 -29.69 12.62 11.42
C ASP A 61 -28.97 11.35 11.92
N GLY A 62 -28.53 11.35 13.18
CA GLY A 62 -27.76 10.23 13.76
C GLY A 62 -28.24 9.69 15.09
N LYS A 63 -29.34 10.20 15.68
CA LYS A 63 -29.69 9.82 17.06
C LYS A 63 -31.19 9.82 17.33
N ARG A 64 -31.86 8.73 16.95
CA ARG A 64 -32.92 8.02 17.70
C ARG A 64 -33.71 7.14 16.74
N MET A 65 -33.68 5.83 16.94
CA MET A 65 -34.85 4.96 16.98
C MET A 65 -34.38 3.55 17.41
N ASP A 66 -34.31 3.38 18.73
CA ASP A 66 -34.45 2.12 19.45
C ASP A 66 -35.41 2.35 20.63
#